data_AF-A0A2G5BIJ4-F1
#
_entry.id   AF-A0A2G5BIJ4-F1
#
_cell.length_a   1.000
_cell.length_b   1.000
_cell.length_c   1.000
_cell.angle_alpha   90.00
_cell.angle_beta   90.00
_cell.angle_gamma   90.00
#
_symmetry.space_group_name_H-M   'P 1'
#
loop_
_entity.id
_entity.type
_entity.pdbx_description
1 polymer ?
#
loop_
_entity_poly.entity_id
_entity_poly.type
_entity_poly.pdbx_seq_one_letter_code
_entity_poly.pdbx_strand_id
1 'polypeptide(L)'
;MRQTIQIADRSSVADPVADLEDGDGAMAVDVVAEAVAYAAGLVCLASAGALKGSAIISYHDYFQFSLKELAFSPPSCGIPFAELDRTRITAVSALDKAVDCGKCIKVTNTDDILKSTYVLVVDTGGAGLDLSEQAFGKLFDVSLGRASAKWEPADNLHCSGIWKPGTPTVEVPYQTLTPRHEIAQAEFSTPPVL
;
A
#
# COMPACT_ATOMS: atom_id res chain seq x y z
N MET A 1 -34.79 20.84 -34.13
CA MET A 1 -34.34 19.62 -34.83
C MET A 1 -33.92 18.62 -33.76
N ARG A 2 -34.70 17.54 -33.55
CA ARG A 2 -34.41 16.51 -32.55
C ARG A 2 -33.80 15.31 -33.28
N GLN A 3 -32.56 14.95 -32.94
CA GLN A 3 -31.91 13.74 -33.42
C GLN A 3 -32.23 12.58 -32.46
N THR A 4 -32.85 11.55 -33.01
CA THR A 4 -33.11 10.26 -32.36
C THR A 4 -31.91 9.36 -32.62
N ILE A 5 -31.25 8.89 -31.57
CA ILE A 5 -30.16 7.91 -31.64
C ILE A 5 -30.76 6.52 -31.54
N GLN A 6 -30.58 5.69 -32.57
CA GLN A 6 -30.91 4.27 -32.55
C GLN A 6 -29.73 3.48 -31.96
N ILE A 7 -29.99 2.70 -30.91
CA ILE A 7 -29.05 1.75 -30.34
C ILE A 7 -29.32 0.40 -31.02
N ALA A 8 -28.31 -0.11 -31.72
CA ALA A 8 -28.34 -1.44 -32.31
C ALA A 8 -27.92 -2.49 -31.28
N ASP A 9 -28.84 -3.44 -31.08
CA ASP A 9 -28.69 -4.68 -30.34
C ASP A 9 -27.70 -5.61 -31.07
N ARG A 10 -26.76 -6.22 -30.33
CA ARG A 10 -25.87 -7.25 -30.87
C ARG A 10 -25.83 -8.43 -29.91
N SER A 11 -26.68 -9.39 -30.25
CA SER A 11 -26.81 -10.72 -29.67
C SER A 11 -25.70 -11.68 -30.14
N SER A 12 -25.32 -12.55 -29.21
CA SER A 12 -24.80 -13.93 -29.33
C SER A 12 -23.60 -14.26 -30.24
N VAL A 13 -22.55 -14.84 -29.64
CA VAL A 13 -21.92 -16.10 -30.12
C VAL A 13 -21.40 -16.88 -28.90
N ALA A 14 -21.66 -18.19 -28.88
CA ALA A 14 -21.35 -19.17 -27.85
C ALA A 14 -19.91 -19.75 -27.93
N ASP A 15 -19.44 -20.24 -26.78
CA ASP A 15 -18.55 -21.38 -26.40
C ASP A 15 -17.43 -21.89 -27.34
N PRO A 16 -16.31 -22.37 -26.75
CA PRO A 16 -16.26 -23.82 -26.44
C PRO A 16 -15.69 -24.18 -25.06
N VAL A 17 -16.23 -25.29 -24.58
CA VAL A 17 -15.86 -26.12 -23.44
C VAL A 17 -14.48 -26.75 -23.69
N ALA A 18 -13.59 -26.72 -22.71
CA ALA A 18 -12.36 -27.51 -22.69
C ALA A 18 -12.43 -28.46 -21.49
N ASP A 19 -12.69 -29.73 -21.81
CA ASP A 19 -12.47 -30.89 -20.95
C ASP A 19 -10.96 -31.05 -20.70
N LEU A 20 -10.57 -31.20 -19.42
CA LEU A 20 -9.25 -31.71 -19.06
C LEU A 20 -9.39 -32.78 -17.98
N GLU A 21 -8.71 -33.88 -18.27
CA GLU A 21 -8.94 -35.25 -17.84
C GLU A 21 -8.58 -35.52 -16.37
N ASP A 22 -9.37 -36.42 -15.76
CA ASP A 22 -9.08 -37.12 -14.52
C ASP A 22 -7.85 -38.03 -14.69
N GLY A 23 -6.86 -37.87 -13.81
CA GLY A 23 -5.67 -38.73 -13.72
C GLY A 23 -5.51 -39.30 -12.32
N ASP A 24 -6.21 -40.41 -12.05
CA ASP A 24 -5.98 -41.27 -10.89
C ASP A 24 -4.60 -41.95 -11.00
N GLY A 25 -3.75 -41.73 -9.99
CA GLY A 25 -2.41 -42.29 -9.92
C GLY A 25 -2.01 -42.61 -8.49
N ALA A 26 -2.68 -43.61 -7.90
CA ALA A 26 -2.29 -44.21 -6.63
C ALA A 26 -0.97 -45.00 -6.79
N MET A 27 0.10 -44.57 -6.10
CA MET A 27 1.27 -45.39 -5.84
C MET A 27 1.57 -45.32 -4.35
N ALA A 28 1.11 -46.35 -3.64
CA ALA A 28 1.60 -46.70 -2.32
C ALA A 28 3.05 -47.15 -2.45
N VAL A 29 3.96 -46.50 -1.73
CA VAL A 29 5.28 -47.05 -1.42
C VAL A 29 5.49 -46.89 0.07
N ASP A 30 5.27 -48.01 0.75
CA ASP A 30 5.67 -48.28 2.11
C ASP A 30 7.19 -48.51 2.09
N VAL A 31 7.95 -47.57 2.64
CA VAL A 31 9.40 -47.72 2.87
C VAL A 31 9.71 -47.29 4.29
N VAL A 32 9.75 -48.32 5.15
CA VAL A 32 10.62 -48.51 6.32
C VAL A 32 11.50 -47.33 6.73
N ALA A 33 11.26 -46.92 7.98
CA ALA A 33 12.08 -46.01 8.76
C ALA A 33 13.50 -46.51 8.97
N GLU A 34 14.49 -45.63 8.75
CA GLU A 34 15.73 -45.61 9.53
C GLU A 34 16.31 -44.19 9.56
N ALA A 35 16.80 -43.81 10.74
CA ALA A 35 17.05 -42.46 11.17
C ALA A 35 18.28 -41.81 10.50
N VAL A 36 18.13 -40.57 10.01
CA VAL A 36 19.25 -39.66 9.76
C VAL A 36 18.87 -38.24 10.19
N ALA A 37 19.55 -37.77 11.24
CA ALA A 37 19.79 -36.39 11.68
C ALA A 37 18.75 -35.30 11.30
N TYR A 38 18.02 -34.85 12.31
CA TYR A 38 17.30 -33.58 12.34
C TYR A 38 18.26 -32.39 12.16
N ALA A 39 18.62 -32.08 10.92
CA ALA A 39 18.99 -30.71 10.54
C ALA A 39 17.69 -30.01 10.16
N ALA A 40 17.01 -29.42 11.14
CA ALA A 40 15.92 -28.48 10.91
C ALA A 40 16.51 -27.22 10.27
N GLY A 41 16.83 -27.31 8.99
CA GLY A 41 17.12 -26.17 8.14
C GLY A 41 15.86 -25.33 8.06
N LEU A 42 15.86 -24.21 8.77
CA LEU A 42 14.89 -23.14 8.60
C LEU A 42 15.11 -22.55 7.20
N VAL A 43 14.56 -23.21 6.18
CA VAL A 43 14.39 -22.59 4.86
C VAL A 43 13.24 -21.60 5.04
N CYS A 44 13.57 -20.35 5.39
CA CYS A 44 12.68 -19.24 5.11
C CYS A 44 12.50 -19.18 3.59
N LEU A 45 11.48 -19.87 3.07
CA LEU A 45 10.90 -19.52 1.79
C LEU A 45 10.45 -18.07 1.92
N ALA A 46 11.30 -17.15 1.47
CA ALA A 46 10.93 -15.78 1.23
C ALA A 46 9.81 -15.83 0.18
N SER A 47 8.57 -15.76 0.66
CA SER A 47 7.40 -15.64 -0.18
C SER A 47 7.62 -14.44 -1.11
N ALA A 48 7.58 -14.68 -2.42
CA ALA A 48 7.49 -13.62 -3.41
C ALA A 48 6.40 -12.62 -2.98
N GLY A 49 6.72 -11.32 -3.08
CA GLY A 49 6.04 -10.15 -2.52
C GLY A 49 4.52 -10.29 -2.40
N ALA A 50 4.07 -10.83 -1.26
CA ALA A 50 2.65 -10.73 -0.96
C ALA A 50 2.42 -9.32 -0.43
N LEU A 51 1.70 -8.50 -1.20
CA LEU A 51 1.08 -7.25 -0.73
C LEU A 51 0.00 -7.49 0.34
N LYS A 52 0.23 -8.48 1.21
CA LYS A 52 -0.58 -8.91 2.33
C LYS A 52 0.32 -9.16 3.53
N GLY A 53 -0.04 -8.62 4.69
CA GLY A 53 0.78 -8.79 5.88
C GLY A 53 0.19 -8.12 7.12
N SER A 54 0.92 -8.24 8.22
CA SER A 54 0.64 -7.60 9.49
C SER A 54 1.97 -7.24 10.16
N ALA A 55 2.15 -5.99 10.57
CA ALA A 55 3.38 -5.53 11.21
C ALA A 55 3.17 -4.20 11.95
N ILE A 56 4.20 -3.76 12.68
CA ILE A 56 4.31 -2.38 13.18
C ILE A 56 4.87 -1.51 12.05
N ILE A 57 4.00 -0.71 11.44
CA ILE A 57 4.32 0.14 10.30
C ILE A 57 4.70 1.57 10.76
N SER A 58 5.38 2.33 9.89
CA SER A 58 5.76 3.73 10.11
C SER A 58 5.07 4.65 9.09
N TYR A 59 5.43 5.93 9.14
CA TYR A 59 5.09 6.88 8.09
C TYR A 59 6.28 7.75 7.68
N HIS A 60 6.16 8.34 6.49
CA HIS A 60 7.08 9.30 5.91
C HIS A 60 6.34 10.57 5.48
N ASP A 61 6.91 11.75 5.77
CA ASP A 61 6.40 13.02 5.25
C ASP A 61 6.95 13.27 3.85
N TYR A 62 6.22 12.82 2.84
CA TYR A 62 6.58 13.04 1.43
C TYR A 62 6.45 14.50 0.98
N PHE A 63 5.91 15.40 1.82
CA PHE A 63 5.79 16.83 1.53
C PHE A 63 6.92 17.68 2.13
N GLN A 64 7.78 17.09 2.96
CA GLN A 64 8.93 17.80 3.53
C GLN A 64 9.90 18.33 2.46
N PHE A 65 9.85 17.76 1.25
CA PHE A 65 10.64 18.17 0.09
C PHE A 65 9.73 18.67 -1.04
N SER A 66 10.22 19.68 -1.76
CA SER A 66 9.58 20.17 -2.98
C SER A 66 9.63 19.12 -4.09
N LEU A 67 8.70 19.21 -5.05
CA LEU A 67 8.71 18.32 -6.22
C LEU A 67 10.02 18.40 -7.03
N LYS A 68 10.70 19.55 -7.01
CA LYS A 68 12.00 19.75 -7.67
C LYS A 68 13.12 18.95 -7.01
N GLU A 69 13.14 18.87 -5.68
CA GLU A 69 14.13 18.08 -4.94
C GLU A 69 13.87 16.58 -5.13
N LEU A 70 12.62 16.18 -5.07
CA LEU A 70 12.20 14.79 -5.28
C LEU A 70 12.45 14.27 -6.70
N ALA A 71 12.59 15.14 -7.70
CA ALA A 71 12.91 14.73 -9.07
C ALA A 71 14.27 14.02 -9.19
N PHE A 72 15.20 14.26 -8.26
CA PHE A 72 16.53 13.64 -8.23
C PHE A 72 16.57 12.33 -7.44
N SER A 73 15.49 12.00 -6.72
CA SER A 73 15.39 10.79 -5.92
C SER A 73 14.01 10.16 -6.12
N PRO A 74 13.71 9.63 -7.32
CA PRO A 74 12.43 9.00 -7.59
C PRO A 74 12.24 7.78 -6.68
N PRO A 75 10.98 7.41 -6.37
CA PRO A 75 10.71 6.23 -5.59
C PRO A 75 11.09 4.98 -6.40
N SER A 76 11.28 3.86 -5.71
CA SER A 76 11.79 2.61 -6.26
C SER A 76 11.01 2.05 -7.45
N CYS A 77 9.72 2.37 -7.59
CA CYS A 77 8.90 1.99 -8.73
C CYS A 77 9.10 2.88 -9.97
N GLY A 78 9.96 3.91 -9.90
CA GLY A 78 10.25 4.81 -11.01
C GLY A 78 9.12 5.80 -11.33
N ILE A 79 8.06 5.87 -10.52
CA ILE A 79 6.94 6.78 -10.72
C ILE A 79 7.34 8.17 -10.21
N PRO A 80 7.38 9.23 -11.04
CA PRO A 80 7.75 10.55 -10.58
C PRO A 80 6.80 11.05 -9.48
N PHE A 81 7.33 11.63 -8.41
CA PHE A 81 6.50 12.22 -7.34
C PHE A 81 5.57 13.33 -7.85
N ALA A 82 5.95 14.01 -8.93
CA ALA A 82 5.10 14.98 -9.60
C ALA A 82 3.87 14.35 -10.26
N GLU A 83 3.77 13.03 -10.43
CA GLU A 83 2.59 12.34 -10.98
C GLU A 83 1.74 11.67 -9.88
N LEU A 84 2.13 11.82 -8.61
CA LEU A 84 1.54 11.13 -7.47
C LEU A 84 0.79 12.09 -6.55
N ASP A 85 -0.42 11.68 -6.12
CA ASP A 85 -1.03 12.17 -4.89
C ASP A 85 -0.26 11.59 -3.70
N ARG A 86 0.75 12.34 -3.24
CA ARG A 86 1.63 11.97 -2.13
C ARG A 86 0.89 11.75 -0.80
N THR A 87 -0.39 12.08 -0.67
CA THR A 87 -1.19 11.84 0.55
C THR A 87 -1.73 10.42 0.67
N ARG A 88 -1.57 9.59 -0.37
CA ARG A 88 -2.15 8.23 -0.45
C ARG A 88 -1.18 7.21 -1.05
N ILE A 89 0.11 7.36 -0.79
CA ILE A 89 1.15 6.42 -1.23
C ILE A 89 1.77 5.68 -0.04
N THR A 90 2.46 4.59 -0.33
CA THR A 90 3.25 3.81 0.64
C THR A 90 4.52 3.24 0.01
N ALA A 91 5.54 3.05 0.85
CA ALA A 91 6.64 2.13 0.60
C ALA A 91 6.35 0.74 1.21
N VAL A 92 6.94 -0.32 0.65
CA VAL A 92 6.83 -1.70 1.15
C VAL A 92 8.23 -2.29 1.33
N SER A 93 8.52 -2.88 2.49
CA SER A 93 9.87 -3.37 2.83
C SER A 93 10.38 -4.51 1.94
N ALA A 94 9.50 -5.46 1.59
CA ALA A 94 9.80 -6.61 0.74
C ALA A 94 9.08 -6.50 -0.62
N LEU A 95 9.24 -5.34 -1.28
CA LEU A 95 8.60 -5.05 -2.55
C LEU A 95 9.24 -5.84 -3.71
N ASP A 96 8.44 -6.60 -4.46
CA ASP A 96 8.84 -7.08 -5.78
C ASP A 96 8.49 -6.02 -6.84
N LYS A 97 9.50 -5.26 -7.27
CA LYS A 97 9.33 -4.15 -8.21
C LYS A 97 8.71 -4.56 -9.54
N ALA A 98 8.86 -5.82 -9.95
CA ALA A 98 8.33 -6.29 -11.23
C ALA A 98 6.80 -6.47 -11.21
N VAL A 99 6.22 -6.76 -10.05
CA VAL A 99 4.80 -7.16 -9.94
C VAL A 99 3.97 -6.31 -8.97
N ASP A 100 4.60 -5.70 -7.96
CA ASP A 100 3.90 -4.98 -6.88
C ASP A 100 3.78 -3.48 -7.12
N CYS A 101 4.64 -2.91 -7.98
CA CYS A 101 4.63 -1.49 -8.27
C CYS A 101 3.29 -1.03 -8.88
N GLY A 102 2.73 0.05 -8.34
CA GLY A 102 1.45 0.60 -8.79
C GLY A 102 0.21 -0.21 -8.38
N LYS A 103 0.36 -1.25 -7.55
CA LYS A 103 -0.77 -1.97 -6.98
C LYS A 103 -1.42 -1.18 -5.85
N CYS A 104 -2.73 -1.37 -5.70
CA CYS A 104 -3.49 -0.83 -4.60
C CYS A 104 -3.54 -1.83 -3.43
N ILE A 105 -3.35 -1.33 -2.21
CA ILE A 105 -3.56 -2.13 -0.99
C ILE A 105 -4.54 -1.43 -0.05
N LYS A 106 -5.30 -2.23 0.69
CA LYS A 106 -6.10 -1.76 1.83
C LYS A 106 -5.26 -1.94 3.09
N VAL A 107 -5.10 -0.88 3.86
CA VAL A 107 -4.41 -0.90 5.16
C VAL A 107 -5.45 -0.67 6.24
N THR A 108 -5.44 -1.51 7.27
CA THR A 108 -6.41 -1.52 8.37
C THR A 108 -5.68 -1.45 9.69
N ASN A 109 -6.13 -0.58 10.58
CA ASN A 109 -5.64 -0.51 11.95
C ASN A 109 -6.00 -1.81 12.69
N THR A 110 -5.01 -2.46 13.32
CA THR A 110 -5.22 -3.74 14.00
C THR A 110 -6.08 -3.61 15.27
N ASP A 111 -6.02 -2.45 15.93
CA ASP A 111 -6.75 -2.17 17.17
C ASP A 111 -8.16 -1.60 16.91
N ASP A 112 -8.39 -1.03 15.72
CA ASP A 112 -9.69 -0.50 15.28
C ASP A 112 -9.92 -0.82 13.80
N ILE A 113 -10.59 -1.96 13.55
CA ILE A 113 -10.81 -2.47 12.19
C ILE A 113 -11.72 -1.58 11.32
N LEU A 114 -12.42 -0.61 11.92
CA LEU A 114 -13.24 0.35 11.18
C LEU A 114 -12.37 1.43 10.54
N LYS A 115 -11.16 1.66 11.07
CA LYS A 115 -10.18 2.57 10.47
C LYS A 115 -9.37 1.82 9.42
N SER A 116 -9.70 2.10 8.16
CA SER A 116 -8.95 1.60 7.00
C SER A 116 -8.74 2.69 5.94
N THR A 117 -7.71 2.52 5.13
CA THR A 117 -7.42 3.41 4.00
C THR A 117 -6.80 2.64 2.84
N TYR A 118 -6.95 3.17 1.63
CA TYR A 118 -6.40 2.58 0.41
C TYR A 118 -5.24 3.43 -0.08
N VAL A 119 -4.09 2.79 -0.31
CA VAL A 119 -2.84 3.44 -0.72
C VAL A 119 -2.22 2.74 -1.92
N LEU A 120 -1.51 3.52 -2.73
CA LEU A 120 -0.75 3.04 -3.88
C LEU A 120 0.67 2.67 -3.46
N VAL A 121 1.13 1.49 -3.87
CA VAL A 121 2.50 1.03 -3.64
C VAL A 121 3.43 1.67 -4.66
N VAL A 122 4.39 2.49 -4.19
CA VAL A 122 5.29 3.26 -5.07
C VAL A 122 6.77 3.11 -4.75
N ASP A 123 7.14 2.64 -3.56
CA ASP A 123 8.53 2.62 -3.12
C ASP A 123 8.89 1.39 -2.28
N THR A 124 10.19 1.17 -2.05
CA THR A 124 10.73 0.17 -1.13
C THR A 124 11.20 0.85 0.15
N GLY A 125 10.70 0.43 1.31
CA GLY A 125 11.05 1.07 2.58
C GLY A 125 10.24 0.59 3.78
N GLY A 126 10.60 1.09 4.96
CA GLY A 126 9.91 0.78 6.22
C GLY A 126 10.19 -0.61 6.79
N ALA A 127 9.42 -0.96 7.84
CA ALA A 127 9.44 -2.27 8.51
C ALA A 127 8.07 -2.95 8.33
N GLY A 128 7.78 -3.37 7.10
CA GLY A 128 6.44 -3.73 6.64
C GLY A 128 5.98 -2.71 5.61
N LEU A 129 5.30 -1.65 6.07
CA LEU A 129 4.89 -0.49 5.28
C LEU A 129 5.51 0.80 5.83
N ASP A 130 5.68 1.78 4.95
CA ASP A 130 5.96 3.18 5.29
C ASP A 130 4.94 4.07 4.58
N LEU A 131 3.87 4.44 5.28
CA LEU A 131 2.76 5.20 4.69
C LEU A 131 3.14 6.67 4.52
N SER A 132 2.49 7.38 3.60
CA SER A 132 2.45 8.85 3.70
C SER A 132 1.87 9.30 5.06
N GLU A 133 2.41 10.37 5.65
CA GLU A 133 1.93 10.93 6.94
C GLU A 133 0.41 11.12 6.96
N GLN A 134 -0.16 11.62 5.85
CA GLN A 134 -1.61 11.86 5.75
C GLN A 134 -2.42 10.55 5.70
N ALA A 135 -1.91 9.48 5.07
CA ALA A 135 -2.56 8.18 5.10
C ALA A 135 -2.45 7.53 6.48
N PHE A 136 -1.30 7.66 7.15
CA PHE A 136 -1.11 7.19 8.52
C PHE A 136 -2.05 7.89 9.51
N GLY A 137 -2.20 9.21 9.39
CA GLY A 137 -3.09 10.03 10.21
C GLY A 137 -4.58 9.68 10.09
N LYS A 138 -4.99 8.96 9.03
CA LYS A 138 -6.36 8.42 8.90
C LYS A 138 -6.58 7.17 9.75
N LEU A 139 -5.50 6.46 10.08
CA LEU A 139 -5.53 5.20 10.82
C LEU A 139 -5.17 5.38 12.30
N PHE A 140 -4.20 6.25 12.57
CA PHE A 140 -3.53 6.41 13.86
C PHE A 140 -3.28 7.88 14.18
N ASP A 141 -2.89 8.16 15.43
CA ASP A 141 -2.29 9.45 15.78
C ASP A 141 -0.84 9.50 15.28
N VAL A 142 -0.49 10.51 14.48
CA VAL A 142 0.86 10.68 13.91
C VAL A 142 1.94 10.82 14.99
N SER A 143 1.60 11.30 16.19
CA SER A 143 2.55 11.41 17.30
C SER A 143 3.10 10.07 17.79
N LEU A 144 2.43 8.96 17.47
CA LEU A 144 2.92 7.61 17.79
C LEU A 144 4.19 7.26 17.00
N GLY A 145 4.38 7.84 15.81
CA GLY A 145 5.48 7.49 14.89
C GLY A 145 5.33 6.11 14.22
N ARG A 146 4.77 5.13 14.93
CA ARG A 146 4.62 3.74 14.51
C ARG A 146 3.37 3.11 15.12
N ALA A 147 2.72 2.20 14.41
CA ALA A 147 1.53 1.52 14.91
C ALA A 147 1.30 0.16 14.24
N SER A 148 0.52 -0.73 14.88
CA SER A 148 0.20 -2.05 14.36
C SER A 148 -0.89 -1.98 13.28
N ALA A 149 -0.61 -2.52 12.10
CA ALA A 149 -1.55 -2.56 10.98
C ALA A 149 -1.54 -3.91 10.27
N LYS A 150 -2.63 -4.18 9.57
CA LYS A 150 -2.76 -5.27 8.59
C LYS A 150 -3.01 -4.68 7.22
N TRP A 151 -2.49 -5.34 6.18
CA TRP A 151 -2.77 -4.94 4.81
C TRP A 151 -3.01 -6.14 3.92
N GLU A 152 -3.69 -5.89 2.80
CA GLU A 152 -3.99 -6.86 1.76
C GLU A 152 -4.19 -6.18 0.40
N PRO A 153 -4.04 -6.92 -0.71
CA PRO A 153 -4.33 -6.38 -2.04
C PRO A 153 -5.77 -5.89 -2.13
N ALA A 154 -5.97 -4.76 -2.82
CA ALA A 154 -7.27 -4.19 -3.10
C ALA A 154 -7.47 -3.98 -4.60
N ASP A 155 -8.73 -3.79 -5.00
CA ASP A 155 -9.05 -3.39 -6.36
C ASP A 155 -8.41 -2.02 -6.67
N ASN A 156 -7.79 -1.90 -7.84
CA ASN A 156 -7.13 -0.68 -8.29
C ASN A 156 -8.09 0.53 -8.36
N LEU A 157 -9.40 0.31 -8.49
CA LEU A 157 -10.41 1.36 -8.47
C LEU A 157 -10.34 2.20 -7.19
N HIS A 158 -9.96 1.62 -6.05
CA HIS A 158 -9.80 2.37 -4.79
C HIS A 158 -8.61 3.33 -4.80
N CYS A 159 -7.62 3.10 -5.67
CA CYS A 159 -6.44 3.93 -5.86
C CYS A 159 -6.53 4.82 -7.13
N SER A 160 -7.70 4.87 -7.77
CA SER A 160 -7.92 5.73 -8.94
C SER A 160 -7.56 7.18 -8.66
N GLY A 161 -6.79 7.79 -9.56
CA GLY A 161 -6.38 9.19 -9.47
C GLY A 161 -5.22 9.47 -8.51
N ILE A 162 -4.69 8.47 -7.80
CA ILE A 162 -3.45 8.64 -7.01
C ILE A 162 -2.25 8.79 -7.94
N TRP A 163 -2.16 7.99 -9.00
CA TRP A 163 -1.15 8.14 -10.05
C TRP A 163 -1.79 8.65 -11.34
N LYS A 164 -1.26 9.75 -11.89
CA LYS A 164 -1.71 10.36 -13.14
C LYS A 164 -0.53 10.49 -14.12
N PRO A 165 -0.24 9.44 -14.90
CA PRO A 165 0.88 9.44 -15.84
C PRO A 165 0.85 10.64 -16.78
N GLY A 166 1.97 11.34 -16.92
CA GLY A 166 2.09 12.49 -17.83
C GLY A 166 1.29 13.73 -17.42
N THR A 167 0.62 13.72 -16.26
CA THR A 167 -0.11 14.87 -15.74
C THR A 167 0.48 15.28 -14.39
N PRO A 168 1.37 16.30 -14.38
CA PRO A 168 1.93 16.80 -13.14
C PRO A 168 0.81 17.20 -12.18
N THR A 169 0.83 16.67 -10.96
CA THR A 169 0.05 17.17 -9.85
C THR A 169 0.49 18.60 -9.60
N VAL A 170 -0.47 19.52 -9.67
CA VAL A 170 -0.25 20.90 -9.23
C VAL A 170 0.14 20.83 -7.76
N GLU A 171 1.34 21.32 -7.42
CA GLU A 171 1.81 21.38 -6.05
C GLU A 171 0.84 22.27 -5.27
N VAL A 172 -0.07 21.66 -4.52
CA VAL A 172 -0.95 22.41 -3.63
C VAL A 172 -0.04 22.94 -2.53
N PRO A 173 0.02 24.26 -2.30
CA PRO A 173 0.84 24.82 -1.23
C PRO A 173 0.47 24.13 0.08
N TYR A 174 1.45 23.55 0.75
CA TYR A 174 1.28 22.83 2.01
C TYR A 174 0.56 23.67 3.08
N GLN A 175 0.58 25.00 2.93
CA GLN A 175 0.01 25.97 3.86
C GLN A 175 -1.53 26.00 3.94
N THR A 176 -2.27 25.36 3.03
CA THR A 176 -3.74 25.35 3.08
C THR A 176 -4.31 24.07 3.71
N LEU A 177 -3.48 23.06 3.98
CA LEU A 177 -3.85 21.96 4.86
C LEU A 177 -3.63 22.48 6.29
N THR A 178 -4.72 22.82 6.96
CA THR A 178 -4.76 23.45 8.27
C THR A 178 -3.60 23.03 9.17
N PRO A 179 -2.89 23.99 9.79
CA PRO A 179 -1.70 23.72 10.56
C PRO A 179 -1.96 22.66 11.62
N ARG A 180 -1.08 21.64 11.60
CA ARG A 180 -0.69 20.84 12.75
C ARG A 180 -0.76 21.75 13.97
N HIS A 181 -1.64 21.40 14.92
CA HIS A 181 -1.76 21.99 16.25
C HIS A 181 -0.47 22.75 16.61
N GLU A 182 -0.51 24.08 16.46
CA GLU A 182 0.24 24.93 17.35
C GLU A 182 -0.35 24.62 18.72
N ILE A 183 0.20 23.59 19.37
CA ILE A 183 -0.01 23.36 20.78
C ILE A 183 0.45 24.67 21.38
N ALA A 184 -0.51 25.51 21.73
CA ALA A 184 -0.28 26.69 22.53
C ALA A 184 0.68 26.24 23.62
N GLN A 185 1.90 26.79 23.59
CA GLN A 185 2.82 26.69 24.70
C GLN A 185 2.06 27.34 25.85
N ALA A 186 1.34 26.53 26.62
CA ALA A 186 0.73 26.96 27.85
C ALA A 186 1.91 27.41 28.72
N GLU A 187 2.12 28.71 28.78
CA GLU A 187 3.11 29.33 29.63
C GLU A 187 2.91 28.79 31.03
N PHE A 188 3.91 28.03 31.49
CA PHE A 188 3.96 27.50 32.84
C PHE A 188 4.24 28.67 33.77
N SER A 189 3.19 29.42 34.12
CA SER A 189 3.24 30.46 35.13
C SER A 189 3.51 29.81 36.48
N THR A 190 4.76 29.88 36.93
CA THR A 190 5.15 29.43 38.27
C THR A 190 4.45 30.32 39.32
N PRO A 191 3.80 29.74 40.35
CA PRO A 191 3.20 30.54 41.42
C PRO A 191 4.28 31.26 42.26
N PRO A 192 3.98 32.44 42.81
CA PRO A 192 4.90 33.13 43.71
C PRO A 192 5.07 32.34 45.01
N VAL A 193 6.33 32.18 45.43
CA VAL A 193 6.72 31.68 46.74
C VAL A 193 6.41 32.77 47.77
N LEU A 194 5.62 32.44 48.79
CA LEU A 194 5.45 33.24 50.01
C LEU A 194 6.26 32.63 51.14
#